data_AF-A0A9Q4KIZ5-F1
#
_entry.id   AF-A0A9Q4KIZ5-F1
#
_cell.length_a   1.000
_cell.length_b   1.000
_cell.length_c   1.000
_cell.angle_alpha   90.00
_cell.angle_beta   90.00
_cell.angle_gamma   90.00
#
_symmetry.space_group_name_H-M   'P 1'
#
loop_
_entity.id
_entity.type
_entity.pdbx_description
1 polymer ?
#
loop_
_entity_poly.entity_id
_entity_poly.type
_entity_poly.pdbx_seq_one_letter_code
_entity_poly.pdbx_strand_id
1 'polypeptide(L)'
;MENELINEQQMQDSTSLTQPPIGGNMPNPGEMAMVDEAKKALGLDAIQNEINALRAEAENAKNEALYKDNMAGVLGKYPELTKEAVESELAKLDENAQAFYKSNKSGLELFAKNLKETISPKTKADDITDDSQTSANKDSEDDELLKKIRSGKASNTELGIFLTKGY
;
A
#
# COMPACT_ATOMS: atom_id res chain seq x y z
N MET A 1 -51.44 -80.48 -9.61
CA MET A 1 -50.49 -80.33 -8.49
C MET A 1 -49.43 -79.35 -8.99
N GLU A 2 -49.75 -78.06 -8.88
CA GLU A 2 -49.22 -77.11 -7.85
C GLU A 2 -47.86 -76.57 -8.31
N ASN A 3 -47.57 -75.27 -8.39
CA ASN A 3 -48.33 -74.04 -8.23
C ASN A 3 -47.45 -72.97 -8.92
N GLU A 4 -48.01 -72.23 -9.87
CA GLU A 4 -47.53 -70.87 -10.13
C GLU A 4 -48.20 -69.93 -9.12
N LEU A 5 -47.59 -68.76 -8.94
CA LEU A 5 -48.14 -67.51 -8.42
C LEU A 5 -47.77 -67.11 -6.98
N ILE A 6 -47.07 -65.96 -6.97
CA ILE A 6 -47.22 -64.83 -6.05
C ILE A 6 -46.59 -65.02 -4.67
N ASN A 7 -45.44 -64.38 -4.48
CA ASN A 7 -45.35 -63.50 -3.33
C ASN A 7 -44.59 -62.22 -3.69
N GLU A 8 -45.38 -61.19 -3.94
CA GLU A 8 -44.96 -59.80 -3.90
C GLU A 8 -44.35 -59.49 -2.54
N GLN A 9 -43.13 -58.96 -2.50
CA GLN A 9 -42.80 -57.94 -1.52
C GLN A 9 -41.69 -57.03 -2.06
N GLN A 10 -42.18 -55.99 -2.71
CA GLN A 10 -41.78 -54.59 -2.52
C GLN A 10 -40.28 -54.29 -2.49
N MET A 11 -39.88 -53.61 -3.57
CA MET A 11 -38.83 -52.60 -3.54
C MET A 11 -39.01 -51.66 -2.35
N GLN A 12 -38.00 -51.58 -1.48
CA GLN A 12 -37.70 -50.36 -0.76
C GLN A 12 -36.21 -50.09 -0.86
N ASP A 13 -35.92 -48.99 -1.55
CA ASP A 13 -34.64 -48.30 -1.57
C ASP A 13 -34.03 -48.20 -0.19
N SER A 14 -32.78 -48.65 -0.07
CA SER A 14 -31.86 -48.23 0.98
C SER A 14 -30.44 -48.40 0.44
N THR A 15 -30.01 -47.49 -0.43
CA THR A 15 -28.58 -47.19 -0.55
C THR A 15 -28.11 -46.65 0.80
N SER A 16 -27.81 -47.55 1.73
CA SER A 16 -27.08 -47.22 2.93
C SER A 16 -25.64 -46.93 2.49
N LEU A 17 -25.38 -45.65 2.21
CA LEU A 17 -24.05 -45.07 2.23
C LEU A 17 -23.51 -45.29 3.64
N THR A 18 -22.86 -46.43 3.89
CA THR A 18 -22.02 -46.60 5.07
C THR A 18 -20.85 -45.65 4.92
N GLN A 19 -21.04 -44.45 5.46
CA GLN A 19 -19.99 -43.48 5.73
C GLN A 19 -18.88 -44.22 6.50
N PRO A 20 -17.62 -44.27 6.02
CA PRO A 20 -16.55 -44.78 6.86
C PRO A 20 -16.53 -43.92 8.13
N PRO A 21 -16.31 -44.52 9.32
CA PRO A 21 -16.19 -43.73 10.54
C PRO A 21 -15.11 -42.70 10.30
N ILE A 22 -15.46 -41.41 10.47
CA ILE A 22 -14.49 -40.33 10.59
C ILE A 22 -13.84 -40.51 11.96
N GLY A 23 -13.03 -41.57 12.08
CA GLY A 23 -12.00 -41.67 13.09
C GLY A 23 -10.95 -40.65 12.67
N GLY A 24 -10.98 -39.48 13.29
CA GLY A 24 -9.85 -38.58 13.28
C GLY A 24 -8.68 -39.29 13.93
N ASN A 25 -7.89 -40.03 13.14
CA ASN A 25 -6.52 -40.33 13.50
C ASN A 25 -5.82 -38.98 13.59
N MET A 26 -5.65 -38.46 14.81
CA MET A 26 -4.59 -37.49 15.04
C MET A 26 -3.29 -38.13 14.52
N PRO A 27 -2.49 -37.42 13.72
CA PRO A 27 -1.22 -37.93 13.23
C PRO A 27 -0.41 -38.44 14.43
N ASN A 28 0.13 -39.64 14.33
CA ASN A 28 0.89 -40.23 15.41
C ASN A 28 2.12 -39.31 15.66
N PRO A 29 2.50 -38.97 16.90
CA PRO A 29 3.58 -38.00 17.17
C PRO A 29 4.91 -38.30 16.44
N GLY A 30 5.19 -39.57 16.12
CA GLY A 30 6.35 -39.99 15.33
C GLY A 30 6.30 -39.62 13.84
N GLU A 31 5.11 -39.49 13.25
CA GLU A 31 4.94 -39.10 11.84
C GLU A 31 5.12 -37.58 11.65
N MET A 32 4.72 -36.76 12.63
CA MET A 32 5.02 -35.32 12.62
C MET A 32 6.52 -35.05 12.75
N ALA A 33 7.23 -35.82 13.59
CA ALA A 33 8.68 -35.69 13.74
C ALA A 33 9.45 -36.02 12.44
N MET A 34 9.01 -37.05 11.69
CA MET A 34 9.62 -37.39 10.39
C MET A 34 9.39 -36.32 9.32
N VAL A 35 8.23 -35.66 9.31
CA VAL A 35 7.94 -34.57 8.37
C VAL A 35 8.81 -33.34 8.65
N ASP A 36 9.00 -32.99 9.92
CA ASP A 36 9.84 -31.84 10.29
C ASP A 36 11.33 -32.11 10.06
N GLU A 37 11.79 -33.34 10.31
CA GLU A 37 13.16 -33.75 9.98
C GLU A 37 13.40 -33.79 8.46
N ALA A 38 12.41 -34.22 7.67
CA ALA A 38 12.46 -34.15 6.21
C ALA A 38 12.48 -32.71 5.69
N LYS A 39 11.68 -31.79 6.24
CA LYS A 39 11.73 -30.36 5.88
C LYS A 39 13.09 -29.73 6.18
N LYS A 40 13.67 -30.08 7.33
CA LYS A 40 14.99 -29.63 7.76
C LYS A 40 16.11 -30.21 6.88
N ALA A 41 16.01 -31.48 6.49
CA ALA A 41 16.94 -32.14 5.58
C ALA A 41 16.87 -31.60 4.14
N LEU A 42 15.69 -31.19 3.69
CA LEU A 42 15.46 -30.56 2.39
C LEU A 42 15.83 -29.06 2.37
N GLY A 43 16.22 -28.48 3.52
CA GLY A 43 16.61 -27.08 3.62
C GLY A 43 15.50 -26.10 3.24
N LEU A 44 14.22 -26.51 3.34
CA LEU A 44 13.09 -25.71 2.87
C LEU A 44 12.97 -24.38 3.60
N ASP A 45 13.36 -24.32 4.87
CA ASP A 45 13.40 -23.08 5.65
C ASP A 45 14.48 -22.10 5.11
N ALA A 46 15.63 -22.61 4.67
CA ALA A 46 16.68 -21.79 4.08
C ALA A 46 16.22 -21.24 2.71
N ILE A 47 15.61 -22.09 1.88
CA ILE A 47 15.05 -21.68 0.59
C ILE A 47 13.94 -20.65 0.77
N GLN A 48 13.06 -20.83 1.77
CA GLN A 48 11.99 -19.88 2.05
C GLN A 48 12.54 -18.52 2.51
N ASN A 49 13.61 -18.50 3.30
CA ASN A 49 14.30 -17.27 3.69
C ASN A 49 14.97 -16.57 2.50
N GLU A 50 15.61 -17.32 1.60
CA GLU A 50 16.19 -16.78 0.37
C GLU A 50 15.12 -16.18 -0.54
N ILE A 51 13.98 -16.85 -0.71
CA ILE A 51 12.84 -16.33 -1.50
C ILE A 51 12.34 -15.01 -0.90
N ASN A 52 12.23 -14.93 0.43
CA ASN A 52 11.78 -13.72 1.10
C ASN A 52 12.80 -12.57 0.93
N ALA A 53 14.09 -12.85 1.03
CA ALA A 53 15.15 -11.88 0.80
C ALA A 53 15.13 -11.34 -0.65
N LEU A 54 15.04 -12.24 -1.64
CA LEU A 54 14.95 -11.88 -3.05
C LEU A 54 13.71 -11.04 -3.37
N ARG A 55 12.57 -11.35 -2.74
CA ARG A 55 11.35 -10.52 -2.89
C ARG A 55 11.54 -9.12 -2.33
N ALA A 56 12.16 -8.99 -1.16
CA ALA A 56 12.45 -7.68 -0.58
C ALA A 56 13.43 -6.87 -1.43
N GLU A 57 14.46 -7.51 -1.98
CA GLU A 57 15.42 -6.88 -2.89
C GLU A 57 14.75 -6.42 -4.20
N ALA A 58 13.90 -7.26 -4.79
CA ALA A 58 13.15 -6.91 -5.99
C ALA A 58 12.17 -5.75 -5.77
N GLU A 59 11.46 -5.73 -4.63
CA GLU A 59 10.61 -4.61 -4.23
C GLU A 59 11.41 -3.31 -4.08
N ASN A 60 12.57 -3.37 -3.41
CA ASN A 60 13.44 -2.20 -3.25
C ASN A 60 13.95 -1.67 -4.59
N ALA A 61 14.44 -2.55 -5.47
CA ALA A 61 14.92 -2.17 -6.79
C ALA A 61 13.81 -1.56 -7.66
N LYS A 62 12.60 -2.11 -7.59
CA LYS A 62 11.42 -1.56 -8.26
C LYS A 62 11.09 -0.15 -7.74
N ASN A 63 11.09 0.03 -6.42
CA ASN A 63 10.78 1.32 -5.80
C ASN A 63 11.83 2.39 -6.14
N GLU A 64 13.11 2.02 -6.18
CA GLU A 64 14.18 2.92 -6.61
C GLU A 64 14.03 3.32 -8.08
N ALA A 65 13.74 2.37 -8.97
CA ALA A 65 13.51 2.64 -10.38
C ALA A 65 12.29 3.57 -10.59
N LEU A 66 11.19 3.31 -9.89
CA LEU A 66 10.00 4.17 -9.90
C LEU A 66 10.32 5.59 -9.41
N TYR A 67 11.07 5.71 -8.31
CA TYR A 67 11.46 7.02 -7.79
C TYR A 67 12.32 7.78 -8.79
N LYS A 68 13.29 7.11 -9.43
CA LYS A 68 14.15 7.72 -10.44
C LYS A 68 13.36 8.24 -11.64
N ASP A 69 12.39 7.47 -12.14
CA ASP A 69 11.51 7.89 -13.24
C ASP A 69 10.60 9.05 -12.84
N ASN A 70 10.00 8.97 -11.64
CA ASN A 70 9.17 10.04 -11.09
C ASN A 70 9.96 11.34 -10.93
N MET A 71 11.18 11.27 -10.38
CA MET A 71 12.06 12.41 -10.21
C MET A 71 12.44 13.02 -11.56
N ALA A 72 12.79 12.21 -12.56
CA ALA A 72 13.07 12.70 -13.91
C ALA A 72 11.86 13.42 -14.52
N GLY A 73 10.65 12.88 -14.33
CA GLY A 73 9.40 13.51 -14.76
C GLY A 73 9.12 14.85 -14.07
N VAL A 74 9.41 14.93 -12.77
CA VAL A 74 9.28 16.16 -11.98
C VAL A 74 10.26 17.23 -12.44
N LEU A 75 11.54 16.90 -12.58
CA LEU A 75 12.56 17.84 -13.03
C LEU A 75 12.34 18.29 -14.48
N GLY A 76 11.75 17.44 -15.33
CA GLY A 76 11.33 17.83 -16.67
C GLY A 76 10.16 18.84 -16.68
N LYS A 77 9.26 18.77 -15.70
CA LYS A 77 8.14 19.72 -15.53
C LYS A 77 8.56 21.01 -14.83
N TYR A 78 9.54 20.93 -13.92
CA TYR A 78 10.03 22.02 -13.09
C TYR A 78 11.56 22.17 -13.26
N PRO A 79 12.03 22.67 -14.41
CA PRO A 79 13.46 22.71 -14.76
C PRO A 79 14.29 23.64 -13.85
N GLU A 80 13.65 24.56 -13.14
CA GLU A 80 14.29 25.40 -12.12
C GLU A 80 14.68 24.66 -10.84
N LEU A 81 14.13 23.46 -10.61
CA LEU A 81 14.49 22.63 -9.48
C LEU A 81 15.65 21.70 -9.86
N THR A 82 16.54 21.46 -8.90
CA THR A 82 17.56 20.41 -9.02
C THR A 82 17.15 19.19 -8.23
N LYS A 83 17.69 18.03 -8.61
CA LYS A 83 17.48 16.78 -7.86
C LYS A 83 17.89 16.96 -6.39
N GLU A 84 19.03 17.60 -6.16
CA GLU A 84 19.59 17.83 -4.84
C GLU A 84 18.69 18.72 -3.98
N ALA A 85 18.04 19.74 -4.56
CA ALA A 85 17.09 20.59 -3.84
C ALA A 85 15.85 19.80 -3.40
N VAL A 86 15.28 18.99 -4.29
CA VAL A 86 14.11 18.16 -3.96
C VAL A 86 14.48 17.11 -2.90
N GLU A 87 15.63 16.44 -3.03
CA GLU A 87 16.10 15.45 -2.07
C GLU A 87 16.44 16.05 -0.71
N SER A 88 17.06 17.24 -0.68
CA SER A 88 17.38 17.94 0.57
C SER A 88 16.13 18.35 1.34
N GLU A 89 15.04 18.70 0.65
CA GLU A 89 13.79 19.08 1.31
C GLU A 89 12.98 17.84 1.72
N LEU A 90 12.99 16.77 0.90
CA LEU A 90 12.42 15.49 1.30
C LEU A 90 13.08 14.96 2.58
N ALA A 91 14.40 15.09 2.71
CA ALA A 91 15.14 14.64 3.89
C ALA A 91 14.74 15.34 5.20
N LYS A 92 14.03 16.48 5.14
CA LYS A 92 13.52 17.18 6.33
C LYS A 92 12.18 16.62 6.82
N LEU A 93 11.52 15.79 6.02
CA LEU A 93 10.27 15.14 6.38
C LEU A 93 10.53 13.89 7.21
N ASP A 94 9.51 13.39 7.90
CA ASP A 94 9.59 12.09 8.57
C ASP A 94 9.69 10.93 7.57
N GLU A 95 10.13 9.76 8.06
CA GLU A 95 10.38 8.59 7.21
C GLU A 95 9.15 8.12 6.45
N ASN A 96 7.95 8.24 7.02
CA ASN A 96 6.71 7.81 6.36
C ASN A 96 6.35 8.75 5.21
N ALA A 97 6.46 10.07 5.43
CA ALA A 97 6.26 11.06 4.39
C ALA A 97 7.31 10.92 3.27
N GLN A 98 8.57 10.68 3.63
CA GLN A 98 9.62 10.40 2.64
C GLN A 98 9.29 9.17 1.79
N ALA A 99 8.87 8.07 2.41
CA ALA A 99 8.49 6.84 1.70
C ALA A 99 7.28 7.07 0.77
N PHE A 100 6.29 7.85 1.22
CA PHE A 100 5.12 8.21 0.42
C PHE A 100 5.53 9.00 -0.84
N TYR A 101 6.31 10.07 -0.68
CA TYR A 101 6.71 10.90 -1.83
C TYR A 101 7.65 10.15 -2.80
N LYS A 102 8.52 9.26 -2.29
CA LYS A 102 9.40 8.46 -3.15
C LYS A 102 8.64 7.42 -3.99
N SER A 103 7.55 6.87 -3.44
CA SER A 103 6.74 5.83 -4.10
C SER A 103 5.56 6.37 -4.92
N ASN A 104 5.16 7.64 -4.71
CA ASN A 104 3.98 8.22 -5.35
C ASN A 104 4.33 9.41 -6.25
N LYS A 105 4.11 9.27 -7.56
CA LYS A 105 4.37 10.30 -8.56
C LYS A 105 3.63 11.61 -8.30
N SER A 106 2.31 11.54 -8.09
CA SER A 106 1.48 12.73 -7.88
C SER A 106 1.86 13.46 -6.60
N GLY A 107 2.20 12.70 -5.55
CA GLY A 107 2.74 13.27 -4.32
C GLY A 107 4.04 14.04 -4.57
N LEU A 108 4.99 13.42 -5.27
CA LEU A 108 6.28 14.05 -5.58
C LEU A 108 6.14 15.29 -6.46
N GLU A 109 5.22 15.26 -7.43
CA GLU A 109 4.90 16.41 -8.28
C GLU A 109 4.31 17.57 -7.46
N LEU A 110 3.41 17.30 -6.52
CA LEU A 110 2.85 18.33 -5.64
C LEU A 110 3.92 18.90 -4.71
N PHE A 111 4.77 18.05 -4.15
CA PHE A 111 5.88 18.46 -3.30
C PHE A 111 6.83 19.40 -4.06
N ALA A 112 7.23 19.02 -5.28
CA ALA A 112 8.09 19.83 -6.12
C ALA A 112 7.43 21.14 -6.54
N LYS A 113 6.14 21.14 -6.88
CA LYS A 113 5.37 22.38 -7.15
C LYS A 113 5.45 23.34 -5.97
N ASN A 114 5.21 22.86 -4.76
CA ASN A 114 5.30 23.68 -3.55
C ASN A 114 6.72 24.19 -3.33
N LEU A 115 7.73 23.37 -3.59
CA LEU A 115 9.14 23.77 -3.49
C LEU A 115 9.52 24.85 -4.50
N LYS A 116 9.02 24.76 -5.74
CA LYS A 116 9.16 25.82 -6.73
C LYS A 116 8.59 27.14 -6.21
N GLU A 117 7.43 27.12 -5.58
CA GLU A 117 6.78 28.33 -5.06
C GLU A 117 7.54 28.96 -3.90
N THR A 118 8.33 28.19 -3.15
CA THR A 118 9.18 28.71 -2.06
C THR A 118 10.55 29.17 -2.54
N ILE A 119 11.12 28.54 -3.58
CA ILE A 119 12.43 28.91 -4.16
C ILE A 119 12.30 30.02 -5.21
N SER A 120 11.20 30.09 -5.95
CA SER A 120 10.94 31.21 -6.85
C SER A 120 10.95 32.49 -6.02
N PRO A 121 11.73 33.52 -6.40
CA PRO A 121 11.66 34.78 -5.70
C PRO A 121 10.21 35.22 -5.76
N LYS A 122 9.60 35.44 -4.59
CA LYS A 122 8.42 36.28 -4.50
C LYS A 122 8.83 37.58 -5.17
N THR A 123 8.49 37.77 -6.44
CA THR A 123 8.51 39.09 -7.05
C THR A 123 7.82 39.96 -6.04
N LYS A 124 8.56 40.90 -5.44
CA LYS A 124 8.02 41.85 -4.47
C LYS A 124 6.68 42.29 -5.03
N ALA A 125 5.61 42.19 -4.23
CA ALA A 125 4.38 42.87 -4.59
C ALA A 125 4.80 44.29 -4.99
N ASP A 126 4.41 44.73 -6.18
CA ASP A 126 4.53 46.14 -6.53
C ASP A 126 3.96 46.93 -5.35
N ASP A 127 4.65 47.98 -4.90
CA ASP A 127 4.27 48.84 -3.76
C ASP A 127 2.93 49.59 -3.97
N ILE A 128 2.12 49.16 -4.95
CA ILE A 128 0.80 49.68 -5.30
C ILE A 128 -0.35 48.76 -4.86
N THR A 129 -0.10 47.52 -4.40
CA THR A 129 -1.18 46.63 -3.90
C THR A 129 -1.31 46.59 -2.38
N ASP A 130 -0.81 47.59 -1.65
CA ASP A 130 -1.22 47.86 -0.27
C ASP A 130 -2.46 48.78 -0.26
N ASP A 131 -3.51 48.34 -0.95
CA ASP A 131 -4.85 48.86 -0.69
C ASP A 131 -5.52 47.88 0.27
N SER A 132 -5.40 48.22 1.54
CA SER A 132 -6.28 47.76 2.59
C SER A 132 -7.74 47.81 2.11
N GLN A 133 -8.45 46.68 2.24
CA GLN A 133 -9.83 46.53 2.70
C GLN A 133 -10.63 45.45 1.92
N THR A 134 -11.30 44.62 2.74
CA THR A 134 -12.43 43.71 2.45
C THR A 134 -12.08 42.38 1.77
N SER A 135 -12.26 41.22 2.41
CA SER A 135 -13.50 40.78 3.08
C SER A 135 -13.22 39.77 4.19
N ALA A 136 -13.80 40.01 5.36
CA ALA A 136 -14.03 38.99 6.37
C ALA A 136 -14.97 37.90 5.84
N ASN A 137 -14.77 36.68 6.35
CA ASN A 137 -15.65 35.49 6.27
C ASN A 137 -15.66 34.71 4.96
N LYS A 138 -14.77 33.71 4.88
CA LYS A 138 -15.09 32.28 4.68
C LYS A 138 -13.80 31.44 4.77
N ASP A 139 -13.89 30.29 5.42
CA ASP A 139 -12.94 29.16 5.36
C ASP A 139 -11.69 29.21 6.27
N SER A 140 -11.91 29.19 7.60
CA SER A 140 -10.83 29.01 8.59
C SER A 140 -10.38 27.55 8.78
N GLU A 141 -11.18 26.56 8.38
CA GLU A 141 -10.82 25.13 8.54
C GLU A 141 -9.89 24.63 7.43
N ASP A 142 -10.10 25.08 6.18
CA ASP A 142 -9.27 24.68 5.05
C ASP A 142 -7.85 25.22 5.16
N ASP A 143 -7.71 26.42 5.74
CA ASP A 143 -6.43 27.07 5.95
C ASP A 143 -5.61 26.39 7.07
N GLU A 144 -6.26 25.81 8.08
CA GLU A 144 -5.60 24.97 9.07
C GLU A 144 -5.18 23.61 8.52
N LEU A 145 -6.03 22.96 7.72
CA LEU A 145 -5.69 21.70 7.06
C LEU A 145 -4.49 21.88 6.12
N LEU A 146 -4.50 22.93 5.29
CA LEU A 146 -3.36 23.31 4.45
C LEU A 146 -2.10 23.58 5.28
N LYS A 147 -2.21 24.28 6.42
CA LYS A 147 -1.07 24.50 7.33
C LYS A 147 -0.55 23.19 7.94
N LYS A 148 -1.42 22.26 8.33
CA LYS A 148 -1.03 20.93 8.82
C LYS A 148 -0.34 20.09 7.75
N ILE A 149 -0.87 20.11 6.52
CA ILE A 149 -0.27 19.42 5.38
C ILE A 149 1.13 19.99 5.09
N ARG A 150 1.25 21.33 5.02
CA ARG A 150 2.54 22.02 4.80
C ARG A 150 3.55 21.79 5.92
N SER A 151 3.09 21.59 7.16
CA SER A 151 3.95 21.34 8.32
C SER A 151 4.22 19.86 8.61
N GLY A 152 3.71 18.94 7.77
CA GLY A 152 3.90 17.49 7.95
C GLY A 152 3.15 16.91 9.16
N LYS A 153 2.19 17.64 9.71
CA LYS A 153 1.41 17.21 10.89
C LYS A 153 -0.01 16.74 10.54
N ALA A 154 -0.35 16.69 9.26
CA ALA A 154 -1.64 16.19 8.81
C ALA A 154 -1.69 14.66 8.94
N SER A 155 -2.81 14.16 9.46
CA SER A 155 -3.12 12.74 9.51
C SER A 155 -3.48 12.18 8.12
N ASN A 156 -3.45 10.85 7.97
CA ASN A 156 -3.83 10.19 6.71
C ASN A 156 -5.26 10.50 6.26
N THR A 157 -6.19 10.64 7.22
CA THR A 157 -7.58 11.02 6.94
C THR A 157 -7.66 12.46 6.41
N GLU A 158 -6.92 13.37 7.04
CA GLU A 158 -6.83 14.79 6.63
C GLU A 158 -6.23 14.93 5.21
N LEU A 159 -5.19 14.15 4.88
CA LEU A 159 -4.63 14.07 3.52
C LEU A 159 -5.65 13.52 2.51
N GLY A 160 -6.40 12.47 2.88
CA GLY A 160 -7.45 11.90 2.03
C GLY A 160 -8.60 12.87 1.73
N ILE A 161 -9.00 13.68 2.73
CA ILE A 161 -10.03 14.72 2.57
C ILE A 161 -9.56 15.82 1.61
N PHE A 162 -8.31 16.26 1.74
CA PHE A 162 -7.75 17.29 0.86
C PHE A 162 -7.71 16.84 -0.61
N LEU A 163 -7.29 15.59 -0.86
CA LEU A 163 -7.21 15.02 -2.21
C LEU A 163 -8.57 14.80 -2.87
N THR A 164 -9.59 14.45 -2.08
CA THR A 164 -10.95 14.19 -2.60
C THR A 164 -11.75 15.46 -2.84
N LYS A 165 -11.46 16.55 -2.13
CA LYS A 165 -12.07 17.86 -2.38
C LYS A 165 -11.49 18.61 -3.59
N GLY A 166 -10.34 18.18 -4.12
CA GLY A 166 -9.77 18.74 -5.35
C GLY A 166 -9.27 20.18 -5.22
N TYR A 167 -8.54 20.49 -4.14
CA TYR A 167 -7.79 21.74 -3.99
C TYR A 167 -6.57 21.81 -4.93
#